data_AF-A0A373TFB3-F1
#
_entry.id   AF-A0A373TFB3-F1
#
_cell.length_a   1.000
_cell.length_b   1.000
_cell.length_c   1.000
_cell.angle_alpha   90.00
_cell.angle_beta   90.00
_cell.angle_gamma   90.00
#
_symmetry.space_group_name_H-M   'P 1'
#
loop_
_entity.id
_entity.type
_entity.pdbx_description
1 polymer ?
#
loop_
_entity_poly.entity_id
_entity_poly.type
_entity_poly.pdbx_seq_one_letter_code
_entity_poly.pdbx_strand_id
1 'polypeptide(L)'
;MNKRYRLGEIEEAVSEMEELIDIEDDIAEIDDDFQIVVSGWSVYVESLNLTLRQGIACVWDAEEGLFMPDFDVTIVYEGNIETGYSRSDASVVNESGESMQASFPADSLYYEQDGMVVTLGNWLNGRLSCEQIEQLWCELIIPEQNKEQKESEE
;
A
#
# COMPACT_ATOMS: atom_id res chain seq x y z
N MET A 1 18.12 1.10 2.09
CA MET A 1 18.43 1.64 3.44
C MET A 1 17.11 1.92 4.13
N ASN A 2 16.70 1.11 5.10
CA ASN A 2 15.42 1.32 5.78
C ASN A 2 15.55 2.49 6.76
N LYS A 3 14.75 3.54 6.55
CA LYS A 3 14.72 4.72 7.43
C LYS A 3 13.65 4.50 8.50
N ARG A 4 14.01 4.77 9.75
CA ARG A 4 13.08 4.68 10.90
C ARG A 4 12.48 6.04 11.21
N TYR A 5 11.18 6.06 11.46
CA TYR A 5 10.40 7.25 11.77
C TYR A 5 9.48 6.99 12.97
N ARG A 6 8.96 8.07 13.56
CA ARG A 6 7.75 7.97 14.38
C ARG A 6 6.55 7.89 13.46
N LEU A 7 5.57 7.07 13.81
CA LEU A 7 4.38 6.90 12.99
C LEU A 7 3.60 8.22 12.83
N GLY A 8 3.66 9.13 13.81
CA GLY A 8 3.05 10.46 13.69
C GLY A 8 3.74 11.39 12.68
N GLU A 9 4.96 11.07 12.24
CA GLU A 9 5.77 11.90 11.33
C GLU A 9 5.89 11.29 9.92
N ILE A 10 5.44 10.03 9.74
CA ILE A 10 5.74 9.27 8.51
C ILE A 10 5.00 9.80 7.29
N GLU A 11 3.75 10.22 7.42
CA GLU A 11 2.94 10.68 6.28
C GLU A 11 3.49 12.00 5.71
N GLU A 12 3.98 12.89 6.58
CA GLU A 12 4.70 14.10 6.16
C GLU A 12 6.02 13.73 5.47
N ALA A 13 6.81 12.83 6.06
CA ALA A 13 8.08 12.40 5.49
C ALA A 13 7.94 11.70 4.13
N VAL A 14 6.88 10.91 3.94
CA VAL A 14 6.52 10.26 2.67
C VAL A 14 6.13 11.31 1.63
N SER A 15 5.30 12.28 2.01
CA SER A 15 4.80 13.33 1.11
C SER A 15 5.91 14.22 0.56
N GLU A 16 7.02 14.37 1.30
CA GLU A 16 8.19 15.13 0.88
C GLU A 16 9.22 14.32 0.07
N MET A 17 9.06 12.99 -0.02
CA MET A 17 10.06 12.10 -0.62
C MET A 17 9.78 11.86 -2.10
N GLU A 18 10.46 12.62 -2.97
CA GLU A 18 10.32 12.50 -4.43
C GLU A 18 10.68 11.10 -4.97
N GLU A 19 11.59 10.37 -4.32
CA GLU A 19 12.01 9.02 -4.73
C GLU A 19 10.85 8.00 -4.74
N LEU A 20 9.75 8.28 -4.02
CA LEU A 20 8.59 7.39 -3.97
C LEU A 20 7.74 7.46 -5.24
N ILE A 21 7.84 8.55 -6.02
CA ILE A 21 7.07 8.77 -7.25
C ILE A 21 7.48 7.76 -8.33
N ASP A 22 8.75 7.36 -8.36
CA ASP A 22 9.28 6.42 -9.34
C ASP A 22 8.99 4.94 -9.00
N ILE A 23 8.36 4.67 -7.85
CA ILE A 23 8.03 3.31 -7.42
C ILE A 23 6.68 2.92 -8.02
N GLU A 24 6.64 1.77 -8.68
CA GLU A 24 5.40 1.24 -9.27
C GLU A 24 4.41 0.87 -8.15
N ASP A 25 3.20 1.41 -8.26
CA ASP A 25 2.07 1.01 -7.45
C ASP A 25 1.57 -0.40 -7.84
N ASP A 26 0.87 -1.03 -6.92
CA ASP A 26 0.28 -2.36 -7.13
C ASP A 26 -1.24 -2.30 -7.02
N ILE A 27 -1.92 -3.37 -7.39
CA ILE A 27 -3.38 -3.45 -7.34
C ILE A 27 -3.80 -4.57 -6.38
N ALA A 28 -4.61 -4.20 -5.40
CA ALA A 28 -5.36 -5.13 -4.56
C ALA A 28 -6.81 -5.17 -5.05
N GLU A 29 -7.20 -6.27 -5.69
CA GLU A 29 -8.59 -6.52 -6.09
C GLU A 29 -9.39 -6.99 -4.86
N ILE A 30 -10.56 -6.39 -4.64
CA ILE A 30 -11.44 -6.74 -3.52
C ILE A 30 -12.76 -7.31 -4.02
N ASP A 31 -13.32 -6.75 -5.09
CA ASP A 31 -14.59 -7.18 -5.70
C ASP A 31 -14.63 -6.81 -7.20
N ASP A 32 -15.60 -7.37 -7.93
CA ASP A 32 -15.76 -7.19 -9.39
C ASP A 32 -15.92 -5.70 -9.80
N ASP A 33 -16.50 -4.87 -8.92
CA ASP A 33 -16.75 -3.44 -9.16
C ASP A 33 -15.85 -2.51 -8.31
N PHE A 34 -14.88 -3.07 -7.56
CA PHE A 34 -14.04 -2.30 -6.63
C PHE A 34 -12.60 -2.82 -6.53
N GLN A 35 -11.63 -1.93 -6.73
CA GLN A 35 -10.21 -2.23 -6.54
C GLN A 35 -9.53 -1.13 -5.71
N ILE A 36 -8.40 -1.46 -5.09
CA ILE A 36 -7.54 -0.48 -4.44
C ILE A 36 -6.17 -0.50 -5.12
N VAL A 37 -5.77 0.64 -5.68
CA VAL A 37 -4.38 0.86 -6.12
C VAL A 37 -3.57 1.19 -4.87
N VAL A 38 -2.53 0.43 -4.56
CA VAL A 38 -1.74 0.54 -3.34
C VAL A 38 -0.31 1.00 -3.63
N SER A 39 0.18 1.95 -2.84
CA SER A 39 1.49 2.59 -2.96
C SER A 39 2.61 1.57 -3.07
N GLY A 40 3.53 1.65 -4.02
CA GLY A 40 4.62 0.66 -4.19
C GLY A 40 5.59 0.47 -3.00
N TRP A 41 5.67 1.45 -2.09
CA TRP A 41 6.40 1.38 -0.81
C TRP A 41 5.49 0.90 0.33
N SER A 42 6.03 0.70 1.53
CA SER A 42 5.22 0.35 2.70
C SER A 42 5.82 0.85 4.01
N VAL A 43 5.01 0.91 5.06
CA VAL A 43 5.42 1.33 6.40
C VAL A 43 5.21 0.17 7.37
N TYR A 44 6.29 -0.39 7.91
CA TYR A 44 6.22 -1.52 8.82
C TYR A 44 6.33 -1.07 10.29
N VAL A 45 5.38 -1.49 11.11
CA VAL A 45 5.34 -1.21 12.55
C VAL A 45 5.72 -2.48 13.32
N GLU A 46 7.02 -2.66 13.57
CA GLU A 46 7.60 -3.87 14.16
C GLU A 46 6.92 -4.29 15.48
N SER A 47 6.62 -3.33 16.35
CA SER A 47 6.02 -3.60 17.67
C SER A 47 4.62 -4.21 17.62
N LEU A 48 3.90 -4.03 16.50
CA LEU A 48 2.57 -4.57 16.27
C LEU A 48 2.58 -5.71 15.24
N ASN A 49 3.70 -5.92 14.55
CA ASN A 49 3.82 -6.83 13.42
C ASN A 49 2.75 -6.52 12.35
N LEU A 50 2.66 -5.25 11.95
CA LEU A 50 1.71 -4.75 10.95
C LEU A 50 2.45 -3.97 9.86
N THR A 51 1.95 -4.06 8.63
CA THR A 51 2.36 -3.19 7.53
C THR A 51 1.20 -2.26 7.13
N LEU A 52 1.53 -0.99 6.95
CA LEU A 52 0.63 0.04 6.43
C LEU A 52 1.03 0.43 5.01
N ARG A 53 0.04 0.73 4.17
CA ARG A 53 0.22 1.30 2.83
C ARG A 53 -0.78 2.41 2.58
N GLN A 54 -0.41 3.37 1.74
CA GLN A 54 -1.38 4.28 1.15
C GLN A 54 -1.99 3.63 -0.08
N GLY A 55 -3.18 4.08 -0.46
CA GLY A 55 -3.79 3.65 -1.69
C GLY A 55 -4.95 4.54 -2.08
N ILE A 56 -5.53 4.23 -3.23
CA ILE A 56 -6.69 4.91 -3.79
C ILE A 56 -7.74 3.84 -4.08
N ALA A 57 -8.91 4.01 -3.49
CA ALA A 57 -10.08 3.22 -3.83
C ALA A 57 -10.58 3.65 -5.22
N CYS A 58 -10.76 2.66 -6.10
CA CYS A 58 -11.26 2.88 -7.45
C CYS A 58 -12.54 2.07 -7.65
N VAL A 59 -13.55 2.72 -8.22
CA VAL A 59 -14.85 2.13 -8.52
C VAL A 59 -14.98 1.94 -10.03
N TRP A 60 -15.57 0.82 -10.45
CA TRP A 60 -15.81 0.57 -11.86
C TRP A 60 -16.79 1.60 -12.43
N ASP A 61 -16.37 2.33 -13.46
CA ASP A 61 -17.23 3.18 -14.27
C ASP A 61 -17.58 2.47 -15.58
N ALA A 62 -18.86 2.07 -15.71
CA ALA A 62 -19.33 1.34 -16.88
C ALA A 62 -19.49 2.22 -18.14
N GLU A 63 -19.55 3.55 -18.01
CA GLU A 63 -19.60 4.47 -19.15
C GLU A 63 -18.22 4.66 -19.76
N GLU A 64 -17.19 4.79 -18.91
CA GLU A 64 -15.79 4.96 -19.32
C GLU A 64 -15.07 3.62 -19.55
N GLY A 65 -15.64 2.50 -19.07
CA GLY A 65 -15.07 1.16 -19.26
C GLY A 65 -13.83 0.89 -18.42
N LEU A 66 -13.62 1.66 -17.34
CA LEU A 66 -12.42 1.57 -16.51
C LEU A 66 -12.71 1.90 -15.04
N PHE A 67 -11.81 1.47 -14.16
CA PHE A 67 -11.85 1.85 -12.75
C PHE A 67 -11.39 3.29 -12.57
N MET A 68 -12.29 4.14 -12.07
CA MET A 68 -12.00 5.53 -11.78
C MET A 68 -11.61 5.71 -10.31
N PRO A 69 -10.59 6.54 -10.00
CA PRO A 69 -10.23 6.85 -8.62
C PRO A 69 -11.37 7.63 -7.94
N ASP A 70 -11.70 7.23 -6.72
CA ASP A 70 -12.76 7.84 -5.91
C ASP A 70 -12.18 8.55 -4.67
N PHE A 71 -11.51 7.83 -3.78
CA PHE A 71 -10.96 8.39 -2.54
C PHE A 71 -9.66 7.75 -2.08
N ASP A 72 -8.83 8.52 -1.36
CA ASP A 72 -7.61 8.03 -0.71
C ASP A 72 -7.95 7.12 0.48
N VAL A 73 -7.12 6.09 0.70
CA VAL A 73 -7.23 5.15 1.80
C VAL A 73 -5.88 4.82 2.42
N THR A 74 -5.91 4.47 3.71
CA THR A 74 -4.84 3.71 4.34
C THR A 74 -5.24 2.26 4.45
N ILE A 75 -4.31 1.36 4.17
CA ILE A 75 -4.47 -0.08 4.26
C ILE A 75 -3.59 -0.63 5.38
N VAL A 76 -4.13 -1.58 6.16
CA VAL A 76 -3.43 -2.35 7.20
C VAL A 76 -3.37 -3.82 6.81
N TYR A 77 -2.17 -4.38 6.83
CA TYR A 77 -1.88 -5.81 6.67
C TYR A 77 -1.27 -6.39 7.94
N GLU A 78 -1.61 -7.62 8.27
CA GLU A 78 -0.92 -8.38 9.30
C GLU A 78 0.42 -8.95 8.78
N GLY A 79 1.49 -8.80 9.57
CA GLY A 79 2.82 -9.30 9.24
C GLY A 79 3.72 -8.31 8.51
N ASN A 80 4.98 -8.71 8.30
CA ASN A 80 5.92 -7.99 7.44
C ASN A 80 5.83 -8.52 6.00
N ILE A 81 5.19 -7.74 5.13
CA ILE A 81 4.92 -8.12 3.74
C ILE A 81 6.18 -8.12 2.83
N GLU A 82 7.34 -7.60 3.27
CA GLU A 82 8.61 -7.76 2.53
C GLU A 82 9.07 -9.22 2.41
N THR A 83 8.67 -10.06 3.38
CA THR A 83 9.33 -11.36 3.60
C THR A 83 8.69 -12.55 2.87
N GLY A 84 7.73 -12.32 1.97
CA GLY A 84 7.29 -13.34 1.03
C GLY A 84 5.79 -13.47 0.88
N TYR A 85 5.18 -12.51 0.19
CA TYR A 85 4.06 -12.87 -0.67
C TYR A 85 4.63 -13.26 -2.03
N SER A 86 4.60 -14.57 -2.32
CA SER A 86 4.59 -14.99 -3.72
C SER A 86 3.38 -14.35 -4.35
N ARG A 87 3.61 -13.47 -5.35
CA ARG A 87 2.61 -13.04 -6.33
C ARG A 87 1.56 -14.13 -6.49
N SER A 88 0.32 -13.86 -6.11
CA SER A 88 -0.76 -14.73 -6.53
C SER A 88 -0.76 -14.74 -8.05
N ASP A 89 -0.81 -15.92 -8.68
CA ASP A 89 -1.03 -16.08 -10.12
C ASP A 89 -2.44 -15.59 -10.56
N ALA A 90 -3.12 -14.78 -9.73
CA ALA A 90 -4.39 -14.16 -10.02
C ALA A 90 -4.15 -13.05 -11.06
N SER A 91 -4.38 -13.41 -12.32
CA SER A 91 -4.42 -12.48 -13.44
C SER A 91 -5.77 -11.76 -13.45
N VAL A 92 -5.76 -10.48 -13.09
CA VAL A 92 -6.84 -9.54 -13.40
C VAL A 92 -6.72 -9.22 -14.88
N VAL A 93 -7.75 -9.45 -15.69
CA VAL A 93 -7.70 -9.12 -17.13
C VAL A 93 -8.44 -7.82 -17.37
N ASN A 94 -7.77 -6.82 -17.96
CA ASN A 94 -8.46 -5.63 -18.46
C ASN A 94 -9.15 -5.95 -19.80
N GLU A 95 -9.92 -5.00 -20.32
CA GLU A 95 -10.67 -5.13 -21.57
C GLU A 95 -9.80 -5.27 -22.84
N SER A 96 -8.51 -4.89 -22.79
CA SER A 96 -7.52 -5.20 -23.85
C SER A 96 -7.03 -6.65 -23.78
N GLY A 97 -7.47 -7.43 -22.78
CA GLY A 97 -7.04 -8.81 -22.54
C GLY A 97 -5.65 -8.89 -21.90
N GLU A 98 -5.14 -7.79 -21.36
CA GLU A 98 -3.86 -7.74 -20.66
C GLU A 98 -4.08 -8.19 -19.21
N SER A 99 -3.31 -9.20 -18.81
CA SER A 99 -3.26 -9.66 -17.44
C SER A 99 -2.49 -8.65 -16.57
N MET A 100 -3.17 -7.92 -15.70
CA MET A 100 -2.60 -7.29 -14.53
C MET A 100 -2.51 -8.33 -13.40
N GLN A 101 -1.33 -8.53 -12.82
CA GLN A 101 -1.16 -9.44 -11.69
C GLN A 101 -1.58 -8.72 -10.41
N ALA A 102 -2.57 -9.24 -9.67
CA ALA A 102 -2.82 -8.80 -8.31
C ALA A 102 -1.76 -9.44 -7.40
N SER A 103 -0.82 -8.65 -6.87
CA SER A 103 0.29 -9.19 -6.08
C SER A 103 -0.03 -9.45 -4.60
N PHE A 104 -1.21 -9.03 -4.10
CA PHE A 104 -1.52 -9.02 -2.68
C PHE A 104 -2.83 -9.77 -2.35
N PRO A 105 -2.82 -10.73 -1.40
CA PRO A 105 -4.03 -11.43 -0.99
C PRO A 105 -4.95 -10.52 -0.17
N ALA A 106 -6.22 -10.45 -0.57
CA ALA A 106 -7.28 -9.68 0.07
C ALA A 106 -7.73 -10.22 1.45
N ASP A 107 -7.26 -11.41 1.87
CA ASP A 107 -7.84 -12.16 3.00
C ASP A 107 -7.61 -11.54 4.40
N SER A 108 -6.79 -10.49 4.53
CA SER A 108 -6.56 -9.77 5.81
C SER A 108 -6.52 -8.25 5.66
N LEU A 109 -7.24 -7.71 4.68
CA LEU A 109 -7.21 -6.29 4.34
C LEU A 109 -8.16 -5.48 5.23
N TYR A 110 -7.62 -4.57 6.05
CA TYR A 110 -8.42 -3.50 6.67
C TYR A 110 -8.04 -2.18 6.03
N TYR A 111 -9.01 -1.37 5.62
CA TYR A 111 -8.74 -0.06 5.05
C TYR A 111 -9.76 0.98 5.49
N GLU A 112 -9.33 2.24 5.55
CA GLU A 112 -10.17 3.40 5.89
C GLU A 112 -9.76 4.64 5.10
N GLN A 113 -10.69 5.60 4.95
CA GLN A 113 -10.46 6.92 4.33
C GLN A 113 -9.75 7.90 5.26
N ASP A 114 -8.93 7.37 6.17
CA ASP A 114 -8.24 8.10 7.21
C ASP A 114 -6.72 7.93 7.05
N GLY A 115 -5.95 8.83 7.67
CA GLY A 115 -4.49 8.72 7.72
C GLY A 115 -4.01 7.52 8.56
N MET A 116 -2.72 7.25 8.51
CA MET A 116 -2.12 6.04 9.11
C MET A 116 -2.40 5.89 10.61
N VAL A 117 -2.25 6.97 11.39
CA VAL A 117 -2.44 6.94 12.85
C VAL A 117 -3.89 6.64 13.22
N VAL A 118 -4.84 7.27 12.54
CA VAL A 118 -6.27 7.12 12.81
C VAL A 118 -6.73 5.72 12.41
N THR A 119 -6.36 5.29 11.19
CA THR A 119 -6.69 3.95 10.67
C THR A 119 -6.18 2.85 11.59
N LEU A 120 -4.94 2.96 12.04
CA LEU A 120 -4.37 2.01 12.99
C LEU A 120 -5.06 2.07 14.35
N GLY A 121 -5.47 3.25 14.81
CA GLY A 121 -6.23 3.42 16.06
C GLY A 121 -7.59 2.71 16.02
N ASN A 122 -8.30 2.82 14.89
CA ASN A 122 -9.57 2.14 14.66
C ASN A 122 -9.36 0.61 14.57
N TRP A 123 -8.36 0.14 13.84
CA TRP A 123 -8.00 -1.29 13.77
C TRP A 123 -7.66 -1.88 15.15
N LEU A 124 -6.89 -1.14 15.95
CA LEU A 124 -6.53 -1.53 17.32
C LEU A 124 -7.72 -1.50 18.28
N ASN A 125 -8.85 -0.89 17.88
CA ASN A 125 -10.09 -0.82 18.64
C ASN A 125 -9.86 -0.32 20.09
N GLY A 126 -9.11 0.78 20.22
CA GLY A 126 -8.85 1.44 21.51
C GLY A 126 -7.80 0.78 22.41
N ARG A 127 -7.07 -0.23 21.93
CA ARG A 127 -5.96 -0.85 22.70
C ARG A 127 -4.79 0.11 22.95
N LEU A 128 -4.59 1.09 22.07
CA LEU A 128 -3.63 2.18 22.22
C LEU A 128 -4.34 3.52 21.94
N SER A 129 -3.92 4.58 22.63
CA SER A 129 -4.36 5.95 22.30
C SER A 129 -3.64 6.49 21.07
N CYS A 130 -4.19 7.52 20.40
CA CYS A 130 -3.53 8.17 19.27
C CYS A 130 -2.13 8.67 19.63
N GLU A 131 -1.94 9.27 20.80
CA GLU A 131 -0.62 9.73 21.28
C GLU A 131 0.37 8.55 21.40
N GLN A 132 -0.07 7.38 21.87
CA GLN A 132 0.78 6.19 21.92
C GLN A 132 1.12 5.67 20.52
N ILE A 133 0.15 5.71 19.61
CA ILE A 133 0.28 5.27 18.22
C ILE A 133 1.25 6.17 17.45
N GLU A 134 1.13 7.49 17.57
CA GLU A 134 2.05 8.47 16.97
C GLU A 134 3.50 8.22 17.39
N GLN A 135 3.70 7.78 18.63
CA GLN A 135 5.02 7.47 19.18
C GLN A 135 5.53 6.06 18.81
N LEU A 136 4.79 5.25 18.06
CA LEU A 136 5.32 3.96 17.59
C LEU A 136 6.47 4.19 16.61
N TRP A 137 7.49 3.34 16.69
CA TRP A 137 8.53 3.30 15.67
C TRP A 137 8.02 2.53 14.45
N CYS A 138 8.27 3.07 13.28
CA CYS A 138 8.00 2.42 12.01
C CYS A 138 9.19 2.52 11.06
N GLU A 139 9.25 1.61 10.10
CA GLU A 139 10.26 1.56 9.05
C GLU A 139 9.60 1.84 7.70
N LEU A 140 10.12 2.84 6.98
CA LEU A 140 9.77 3.04 5.59
C LEU A 140 10.55 2.02 4.75
N ILE A 141 9.81 1.17 4.08
CA ILE A 141 10.28 0.13 3.19
C ILE A 141 10.08 0.60 1.76
N ILE A 142 11.19 0.71 1.04
CA ILE A 142 11.23 1.03 -0.38
C ILE A 142 11.84 -0.19 -1.06
N PRO A 143 11.09 -0.91 -1.93
CA PRO A 143 11.66 -2.05 -2.62
C PRO A 143 12.85 -1.61 -3.47
N GLU A 144 13.94 -2.37 -3.44
CA GLU A 144 15.06 -2.14 -4.35
C GLU A 144 14.57 -2.44 -5.77
N GLN A 145 14.28 -1.41 -6.55
CA GLN A 145 14.17 -1.56 -7.99
C GLN A 145 15.51 -2.11 -8.49
N ASN A 146 15.48 -3.30 -9.07
CA ASN A 146 16.65 -3.91 -9.69
C ASN A 146 17.11 -2.98 -10.84
N LYS A 147 18.04 -2.06 -10.55
CA LYS A 147 18.73 -1.22 -11.55
C LYS A 147 19.73 -2.06 -12.36
N GLU A 148 19.30 -3.21 -12.86
CA GLU A 148 20.03 -4.00 -13.84
C GLU A 148 19.12 -4.25 -15.05
N GLN A 149 19.03 -3.25 -15.94
CA GLN A 149 18.91 -3.33 -17.41
C GLN A 149 18.23 -2.08 -17.96
N LYS A 150 19.00 -0.99 -18.10
CA LYS A 150 18.84 0.01 -19.18
C LYS A 150 20.14 0.80 -19.36
N GLU A 151 21.27 0.09 -19.37
CA GLU A 151 22.53 0.55 -19.99
C GLU A 151 22.92 -0.47 -21.07
N SER A 152 22.08 -0.62 -22.10
CA SER A 152 22.49 -1.19 -23.38
C SER A 152 21.34 -1.08 -24.36
N GLU A 153 21.20 0.07 -24.98
CA GLU A 153 20.91 0.16 -26.40
C GLU A 153 21.51 1.50 -26.86
N GLU A 154 22.52 1.37 -27.73
CA GLU A 154 23.36 2.42 -28.32
C GLU A 154 22.59 3.57 -28.99
#